data_AF-W1XMD4-F1
#
_entry.id   AF-W1XMD4-F1
#
_cell.length_a   1.000
_cell.length_b   1.000
_cell.length_c   1.000
_cell.angle_alpha   90.00
_cell.angle_beta   90.00
_cell.angle_gamma   90.00
#
_symmetry.space_group_name_H-M   'P 1'
#
loop_
_entity.id
_entity.type
_entity.pdbx_description
1 polymer ?
#
loop_
_entity_poly.entity_id
_entity_poly.type
_entity_poly.pdbx_seq_one_letter_code
_entity_poly.pdbx_strand_id
1 'polypeptide(L)' 'QIFSTTMRTADGKIIVIPNGKIIAGNIINFSREPARRNEFIIGVAYDSDIDQVKQILTDIIQSEDRILKDREMTV' A
#
# COMPACT_ATOMS: atom_id res chain seq x y z
N GLN A 1 -15.49 -13.85 -26.41
CA GLN A 1 -16.19 -13.08 -25.36
C GLN A 1 -15.71 -11.63 -25.48
N ILE A 2 -16.57 -10.69 -25.92
CA ILE A 2 -16.16 -9.33 -26.32
C ILE A 2 -16.71 -8.24 -25.37
N PHE A 3 -17.69 -8.59 -24.53
CA PHE A 3 -18.46 -7.62 -23.74
C PHE A 3 -18.10 -7.55 -22.25
N SER A 4 -17.15 -8.37 -21.80
CA SER A 4 -16.80 -8.48 -20.39
C SER A 4 -15.32 -8.70 -20.17
N THR A 5 -14.82 -8.20 -19.05
CA THR A 5 -13.47 -8.44 -18.55
C THR A 5 -13.54 -9.49 -17.44
N THR A 6 -12.62 -10.45 -17.47
CA THR A 6 -12.51 -11.52 -16.48
C THR A 6 -11.26 -11.30 -15.64
N MET A 7 -11.40 -11.33 -14.32
CA MET A 7 -10.30 -11.18 -13.37
C MET A 7 -10.39 -12.18 -12.22
N ARG A 8 -9.24 -12.52 -11.65
CA ARG A 8 -9.14 -13.39 -10.48
C ARG A 8 -8.88 -12.56 -9.23
N THR A 9 -9.64 -12.78 -8.18
CA THR A 9 -9.43 -12.15 -6.87
C THR A 9 -8.26 -12.80 -6.13
N ALA A 10 -7.74 -12.12 -5.10
CA ALA A 10 -6.65 -12.63 -4.27
C ALA A 10 -7.01 -13.95 -3.56
N ASP A 11 -8.29 -14.18 -3.25
CA ASP A 11 -8.81 -15.44 -2.70
C ASP A 11 -9.15 -16.50 -3.77
N GLY A 12 -8.78 -16.27 -5.03
CA GLY A 12 -8.84 -17.25 -6.10
C GLY A 12 -10.17 -17.34 -6.88
N LYS A 13 -11.17 -16.52 -6.55
CA LYS A 13 -12.47 -16.50 -7.25
C LYS A 13 -12.34 -15.83 -8.61
N ILE A 14 -13.14 -16.29 -9.58
CA ILE A 14 -13.23 -15.68 -10.91
C ILE A 14 -14.40 -14.70 -10.93
N ILE A 15 -14.13 -13.44 -11.27
CA ILE A 15 -15.12 -12.38 -11.44
C ILE A 15 -15.18 -12.00 -12.91
N VAL A 16 -16.40 -11.88 -13.44
CA VAL A 16 -16.68 -11.42 -14.80
C VAL A 16 -17.48 -10.11 -14.69
N ILE A 17 -16.94 -9.02 -15.22
CA ILE A 17 -17.53 -7.68 -15.15
C ILE A 17 -17.82 -7.18 -16.58
N PRO A 18 -19.03 -6.68 -16.89
CA PRO A 18 -19.32 -6.09 -18.20
C PRO A 18 -18.51 -4.81 -18.41
N ASN A 19 -17.95 -4.62 -19.60
CA ASN A 19 -17.04 -3.50 -19.89
C ASN A 19 -17.71 -2.13 -19.70
N GLY A 20 -19.02 -2.03 -19.98
CA GLY A 20 -19.79 -0.81 -19.76
C GLY A 20 -19.83 -0.37 -18.29
N LYS A 21 -19.83 -1.32 -17.33
CA LYS A 21 -19.78 -1.01 -15.91
C LYS A 21 -18.39 -0.55 -15.47
N ILE A 22 -17.34 -1.07 -16.11
CA ILE A 22 -15.95 -0.71 -15.80
C ILE A 22 -15.67 0.73 -16.22
N ILE A 23 -16.04 1.11 -17.45
CA ILE A 23 -15.75 2.43 -17.99
C ILE A 23 -16.58 3.56 -17.36
N ALA A 24 -17.76 3.22 -16.82
CA ALA A 24 -18.62 4.18 -16.15
C ALA A 24 -18.14 4.58 -14.74
N GLY A 25 -17.22 3.81 -14.14
CA GLY A 25 -16.72 4.05 -12.79
C GLY A 25 -15.24 4.44 -12.75
N ASN A 26 -14.75 4.75 -11.56
CA ASN A 26 -13.33 5.01 -11.34
C ASN A 26 -12.52 3.71 -11.43
N ILE A 27 -11.38 3.76 -12.13
CA ILE A 27 -10.46 2.63 -12.28
C ILE A 27 -9.20 2.91 -11.46
N ILE A 28 -9.00 2.16 -10.38
CA ILE A 28 -7.81 2.25 -9.53
C ILE A 28 -6.81 1.17 -9.96
N ASN A 29 -5.61 1.57 -10.38
CA ASN A 29 -4.57 0.65 -10.86
C ASN A 29 -3.39 0.59 -9.90
N PHE A 30 -3.26 -0.53 -9.19
CA PHE A 30 -2.18 -0.76 -8.22
C PHE A 30 -0.84 -1.21 -8.85
N SER A 31 -0.83 -1.59 -10.13
CA SER A 31 0.34 -2.11 -10.83
C SER A 31 0.97 -1.11 -11.81
N ARG A 32 0.33 0.05 -12.03
CA ARG A 32 0.85 1.08 -12.93
C ARG A 32 2.09 1.77 -12.37
N GLU A 33 2.04 2.13 -11.08
CA GLU A 33 3.13 2.84 -10.42
C GLU A 33 4.12 1.84 -9.80
N PRO A 34 5.43 2.01 -10.03
CA PRO A 34 6.45 1.08 -9.56
C PRO A 34 6.73 1.17 -8.06
N ALA A 35 6.38 2.30 -7.43
CA ALA A 35 6.64 2.54 -6.01
C ALA A 35 5.36 3.03 -5.31
N ARG A 36 5.08 2.45 -4.15
CA ARG A 36 3.88 2.70 -3.35
C ARG A 36 4.27 3.06 -1.92
N ARG A 37 3.49 3.93 -1.28
CA ARG A 37 3.68 4.34 0.12
C ARG A 37 2.98 3.35 1.05
N ASN A 38 3.67 2.92 2.10
CA ASN A 38 3.08 2.19 3.22
C ASN A 38 2.84 3.17 4.38
N GLU A 39 1.80 2.93 5.16
CA GLU A 39 1.43 3.72 6.33
C GLU A 39 1.22 2.77 7.50
N PHE A 40 1.81 3.09 8.65
CA PHE A 40 1.76 2.27 9.85
C PHE A 40 1.27 3.13 11.02
N ILE A 41 0.37 2.57 11.82
CA ILE A 41 -0.11 3.20 13.06
C ILE A 41 0.39 2.32 14.20
N ILE A 42 1.30 2.87 15.01
CA ILE A 42 1.94 2.15 16.12
C ILE A 42 1.50 2.82 17.42
N GLY A 43 0.82 2.06 18.28
CA GLY A 43 0.46 2.50 19.62
C GLY A 43 1.56 2.16 20.63
N VAL A 44 1.94 3.13 21.45
CA VAL A 44 2.87 2.94 22.58
C VAL A 44 2.16 3.30 23.88
N ALA A 45 2.67 2.78 25.00
CA ALA A 45 2.13 3.13 26.31
C ALA A 45 2.39 4.61 26.63
N TYR A 46 1.52 5.24 27.42
CA TYR A 46 1.61 6.69 27.72
C TYR A 46 2.87 7.09 28.48
N ASP A 47 3.49 6.15 29.18
CA ASP A 47 4.74 6.30 29.92
C ASP A 47 5.99 6.03 29.06
N SER A 48 5.81 5.68 27.78
CA SER A 48 6.93 5.47 26.85
C SER A 48 7.58 6.79 26.46
N ASP A 49 8.91 6.78 26.37
CA ASP A 49 9.67 7.92 25.85
C ASP A 49 9.46 8.05 24.34
N ILE A 50 8.81 9.14 23.93
CA ILE A 50 8.47 9.42 22.53
C ILE A 50 9.73 9.62 21.68
N ASP A 51 10.77 10.24 22.24
CA ASP A 51 12.01 10.49 21.50
C ASP A 51 12.76 9.18 21.27
N GLN A 52 12.76 8.30 22.27
CA GLN A 52 13.30 6.94 22.14
C GLN A 52 12.54 6.14 21.07
N VAL A 53 11.21 6.19 21.07
CA VAL A 53 10.38 5.48 20.09
C VAL A 53 10.66 5.99 18.67
N LYS A 54 10.72 7.31 18.48
CA LYS A 54 11.05 7.91 17.18
C LYS A 54 12.43 7.51 16.70
N GLN A 55 13.41 7.49 17.59
CA GLN A 55 14.77 7.08 17.23
C GLN A 55 14.79 5.62 16.77
N ILE A 56 14.16 4.72 17.52
CA ILE A 56 14.09 3.30 17.17
C ILE A 56 13.41 3.10 15.81
N LEU A 57 12.28 3.78 15.57
CA LEU A 57 11.57 3.68 14.29
C LEU A 57 12.43 4.23 13.14
N THR A 58 13.12 5.35 13.37
CA THR A 58 14.04 5.96 12.40
C THR A 58 15.21 5.02 12.07
N ASP A 59 15.78 4.36 13.07
CA ASP A 59 16.88 3.41 12.87
C ASP A 59 16.41 2.19 12.08
N ILE A 60 15.21 1.67 12.38
CA ILE A 60 14.61 0.54 11.65
C ILE A 60 14.40 0.90 10.18
N ILE A 61 13.77 2.05 9.87
CA ILE A 61 13.52 2.45 8.48
C ILE A 61 14.83 2.72 7.72
N GLN A 62 15.86 3.22 8.39
CA GLN A 62 17.18 3.44 7.78
C GLN A 62 17.91 2.12 7.52
N SER A 63 17.68 1.10 8.35
CA SER A 63 18.30 -0.23 8.21
C SER A 63 17.66 -1.12 7.14
N GLU A 64 16.46 -0.80 6.66
CA GLU A 64 15.75 -1.60 5.65
C GLU A 64 16.08 -1.13 4.23
N ASP A 65 16.84 -1.94 3.50
CA ASP A 65 17.34 -1.61 2.16
C ASP A 65 16.23 -1.48 1.09
N ARG A 66 15.06 -2.09 1.33
CA ARG A 66 13.92 -2.00 0.40
C ARG A 66 13.14 -0.69 0.53
N ILE A 67 13.41 0.12 1.56
CA ILE A 67 12.81 1.44 1.71
C ILE A 67 13.56 2.43 0.81
N LEU A 68 12.79 3.15 0.00
CA LEU A 68 13.31 4.16 -0.91
C LEU A 68 13.73 5.42 -0.14
N LYS A 69 15.03 5.56 0.14
CA LYS A 69 15.61 6.66 0.95
C LYS A 69 15.65 8.01 0.22
N ASP A 70 15.39 8.03 -1.08
CA ASP A 70 15.23 9.22 -1.91
C ASP A 70 13.82 9.83 -1.80
N ARG A 71 12.91 9.18 -1.08
CA ARG A 71 11.54 9.64 -0.81
C ARG A 71 11.34 10.01 0.65
N GLU A 72 10.18 10.61 0.94
CA GLU A 72 9.79 10.99 2.29
C GLU A 72 9.71 9.78 3.22
N MET A 73 10.33 9.93 4.40
CA MET A 73 10.33 8.97 5.50
C MET A 73 9.77 9.65 6.75
N THR A 74 8.46 9.56 6.97
CA THR A 74 7.76 10.18 8.11
C THR A 74 7.72 9.21 9.29
N VAL A 75 8.11 9.68 10.48
CA VAL A 75 8.05 8.97 11.78
C VAL A 75 7.33 9.83 12.81
#